data_AF-A0A1I6WDI2-F1
#
_entry.id   AF-A0A1I6WDI2-F1
#
_cell.length_a   1.000
_cell.length_b   1.000
_cell.length_c   1.000
_cell.angle_alpha   90.00
_cell.angle_beta   90.00
_cell.angle_gamma   90.00
#
_symmetry.space_group_name_H-M   'P 1'
#
loop_
_entity.id
_entity.type
_entity.pdbx_description
1 polymer ?
#
loop_
_entity_poly.entity_id
_entity_poly.type
_entity_poly.pdbx_seq_one_letter_code
_entity_poly.pdbx_strand_id
1 'polypeptide(L)'
;MKRILLISVSFILFIGIVACAQEKEAKSQLDYDQTKKMIIDILKTDQGKKAIQDVLTDEKMKQALILDESVVKKTIEDTMISEKGQQFWEKVFKDPEFATKFAKSIEKEQTNLMKTLLKDPDYQAGVIEIMKNPEVGKIMMQTMKSKEYRQYLQQVLTETAESPLFQAKMIDIISKGVEKAQKSGGEQKKEGGSEEGKKEQK
;
A
#
# COMPACT_ATOMS: atom_id res chain seq x y z
N MET A 1 95.94 -5.88 56.14
CA MET A 1 94.85 -6.86 56.30
C MET A 1 93.57 -6.33 56.99
N LYS A 2 93.55 -5.14 57.62
CA LYS A 2 92.32 -4.61 58.26
C LYS A 2 91.33 -3.90 57.30
N ARG A 3 91.79 -3.41 56.15
CA ARG A 3 90.94 -2.71 55.15
C ARG A 3 90.12 -3.65 54.26
N ILE A 4 90.63 -4.84 53.99
CA ILE A 4 89.94 -5.86 53.16
C ILE A 4 88.77 -6.50 53.93
N LEU A 5 88.93 -6.68 55.24
CA LEU A 5 87.88 -7.19 56.14
C LEU A 5 86.70 -6.21 56.29
N LEU A 6 86.98 -4.91 56.27
CA LEU A 6 85.97 -3.85 56.38
C LEU A 6 85.13 -3.69 55.08
N ILE A 7 85.74 -3.94 53.92
CA ILE A 7 85.06 -3.93 52.61
C ILE A 7 84.17 -5.18 52.44
N SER A 8 84.62 -6.35 52.92
CA SER A 8 83.84 -7.59 52.86
C SER A 8 82.59 -7.55 53.73
N VAL A 9 82.62 -6.87 54.88
CA VAL A 9 81.46 -6.71 55.77
C VAL A 9 80.45 -5.70 55.20
N SER A 10 80.91 -4.66 54.50
CA SER A 10 80.04 -3.68 53.84
C SER A 10 79.31 -4.26 52.61
N PHE A 11 79.94 -5.19 51.88
CA PHE A 11 79.32 -5.83 50.71
C PHE A 11 78.23 -6.85 51.09
N ILE A 12 78.40 -7.56 52.21
CA ILE A 12 77.39 -8.47 52.78
C ILE A 12 76.18 -7.71 53.33
N LEU A 13 76.37 -6.49 53.85
CA LEU A 13 75.27 -5.65 54.33
C LEU A 13 74.39 -5.09 53.20
N PHE A 14 74.94 -4.90 52.00
CA PHE A 14 74.20 -4.40 50.83
C PHE A 14 73.31 -5.47 50.16
N ILE A 15 73.70 -6.76 50.23
CA ILE A 15 72.92 -7.86 49.62
C ILE A 15 71.63 -8.14 50.41
N GLY A 16 71.61 -7.88 51.72
CA GLY A 16 70.42 -8.06 52.56
C GLY A 16 69.27 -7.08 52.28
N ILE A 17 69.56 -5.91 51.69
CA ILE A 17 68.55 -4.85 51.45
C ILE A 17 67.83 -5.07 50.11
N VAL A 18 68.50 -5.67 49.10
CA VAL A 18 67.91 -5.93 47.77
C VAL A 18 66.94 -7.12 47.80
N ALA A 19 67.15 -8.11 48.67
CA ALA A 19 66.24 -9.24 48.82
C ALA A 19 64.88 -8.87 49.43
N CYS A 20 64.78 -7.72 50.11
CA CYS A 20 63.53 -7.25 50.75
C CYS A 20 62.70 -6.33 49.83
N ALA A 21 63.23 -5.95 48.66
CA ALA A 21 62.54 -5.09 47.68
C ALA A 21 61.93 -5.89 46.51
N GLN A 22 62.51 -7.04 46.16
CA GLN A 22 62.09 -7.84 45.00
C GLN A 22 60.84 -8.70 45.27
N GLU A 23 60.47 -8.93 46.54
CA GLU A 23 59.22 -9.60 46.91
C GLU A 23 57.99 -8.72 46.69
N LYS A 24 58.11 -7.39 46.68
CA LYS A 24 56.94 -6.50 46.58
C LYS A 24 56.38 -6.35 45.16
N GLU A 25 57.23 -6.32 44.14
CA GLU A 25 56.77 -6.19 42.75
C GLU A 25 56.24 -7.52 42.19
N ALA A 26 56.89 -8.65 42.46
CA ALA A 26 56.41 -9.97 42.03
C ALA A 26 55.11 -10.38 42.75
N LYS A 27 54.96 -10.04 44.03
CA LYS A 27 53.73 -10.28 44.80
C LYS A 27 52.59 -9.38 44.34
N SER A 28 52.86 -8.11 44.03
CA SER A 28 51.85 -7.18 43.49
C SER A 28 51.26 -7.62 42.15
N GLN A 29 52.08 -8.23 41.27
CA GLN A 29 51.64 -8.67 39.94
C GLN A 29 50.91 -10.02 40.01
N LEU A 30 51.38 -10.94 40.86
CA LEU A 30 50.68 -12.19 41.18
C LEU A 30 49.33 -11.94 41.87
N ASP A 31 49.25 -10.97 42.80
CA ASP A 31 48.01 -10.57 43.46
C ASP A 31 47.03 -9.93 42.48
N TYR A 32 47.50 -9.19 41.48
CA TYR A 32 46.64 -8.62 40.44
C TYR A 32 46.00 -9.71 39.56
N ASP A 33 46.77 -10.68 39.09
CA ASP A 33 46.26 -11.77 38.27
C ASP A 33 45.32 -12.70 39.06
N GLN A 34 45.62 -12.95 40.34
CA GLN A 34 44.73 -13.69 41.22
C GLN A 34 43.43 -12.92 41.53
N THR A 35 43.52 -11.62 41.79
CA THR A 35 42.34 -10.77 42.02
C THR A 35 41.47 -10.68 40.77
N LYS A 36 42.08 -10.54 39.58
CA LYS A 36 41.37 -10.56 38.29
C LYS A 36 40.63 -11.88 38.09
N LYS A 37 41.29 -13.02 38.35
CA LYS A 37 40.68 -14.34 38.24
C LYS A 37 39.52 -14.51 39.23
N MET A 38 39.71 -14.06 40.47
CA MET A 38 38.67 -14.05 41.50
C MET A 38 37.46 -13.21 41.10
N ILE A 39 37.65 -12.00 40.55
CA ILE A 39 36.56 -11.15 40.07
C ILE A 39 35.82 -11.82 38.91
N ILE A 40 36.55 -12.41 37.94
CA ILE A 40 35.94 -13.14 36.82
C ILE A 40 35.12 -14.32 37.33
N ASP A 41 35.63 -15.05 38.32
CA ASP A 41 34.93 -16.20 38.89
C ASP A 41 33.68 -15.75 39.67
N ILE A 42 33.76 -14.67 40.46
CA ILE A 42 32.60 -14.05 41.15
C ILE A 42 31.52 -13.63 40.14
N LEU A 43 31.91 -12.95 39.05
CA LEU A 43 30.96 -12.54 37.99
C LEU A 43 30.30 -13.73 37.30
N LYS A 44 30.99 -14.87 37.21
CA LYS A 44 30.46 -16.11 36.61
C LYS A 44 29.58 -16.91 37.56
N THR A 45 29.72 -16.73 38.88
CA THR A 45 28.85 -17.41 39.86
C THR A 45 27.39 -17.02 39.67
N ASP A 46 26.49 -17.87 40.14
CA ASP A 46 25.05 -17.61 40.12
C ASP A 46 24.69 -16.37 40.95
N GLN A 47 25.43 -16.10 42.03
CA GLN A 47 25.27 -14.88 42.83
C GLN A 47 25.67 -13.63 42.06
N GLY A 48 26.80 -13.65 41.33
CA GLY A 48 27.24 -12.54 40.49
C GLY A 48 26.25 -12.24 39.35
N LYS A 49 25.78 -13.28 38.65
CA LYS A 49 24.73 -13.15 37.62
C LYS A 49 23.43 -12.60 38.19
N LYS A 50 23.00 -13.09 39.35
CA LYS A 50 21.79 -12.63 40.02
C LYS A 50 21.90 -11.17 40.48
N ALA A 51 23.04 -10.77 41.04
CA ALA A 51 23.29 -9.38 41.41
C ALA A 51 23.25 -8.43 40.20
N ILE A 52 23.83 -8.83 39.06
CA ILE A 52 23.72 -8.07 37.82
C ILE A 52 22.26 -8.01 37.34
N GLN A 53 21.54 -9.14 37.37
CA GLN A 53 20.14 -9.19 37.00
C GLN A 53 19.27 -8.28 37.87
N ASP A 54 19.49 -8.28 39.20
CA ASP A 54 18.78 -7.43 40.15
C ASP A 54 19.03 -5.94 39.85
N VAL A 55 20.28 -5.58 39.53
CA VAL A 55 20.65 -4.22 39.10
C VAL A 55 20.04 -3.87 37.74
N LEU A 56 20.00 -4.78 36.77
CA LEU A 56 19.35 -4.56 35.46
C LEU A 56 17.82 -4.48 35.55
N THR A 57 17.22 -5.06 36.60
CA THR A 57 15.79 -4.93 36.85
C THR A 57 15.40 -3.62 37.51
N ASP A 58 16.36 -2.87 38.07
CA ASP A 58 16.12 -1.54 38.64
C ASP A 58 15.75 -0.53 37.54
N GLU A 59 14.66 0.19 37.75
CA GLU A 59 14.10 1.12 36.75
C GLU A 59 15.05 2.28 36.42
N LYS A 60 15.87 2.75 37.38
CA LYS A 60 16.85 3.81 37.12
C LYS A 60 18.00 3.27 36.27
N MET A 61 18.40 2.01 36.51
CA MET A 61 19.42 1.36 35.70
C MET A 61 18.94 1.04 34.29
N LYS A 62 17.68 0.61 34.10
CA LYS A 62 17.08 0.43 32.76
C LYS A 62 17.03 1.74 31.96
N GLN A 63 16.72 2.85 32.63
CA GLN A 63 16.70 4.17 32.01
C GLN A 63 18.12 4.70 31.72
N ALA A 64 19.08 4.42 32.59
CA ALA A 64 20.50 4.81 32.43
C ALA A 64 21.25 3.95 31.41
N LEU A 65 20.80 2.70 31.18
CA LEU A 65 21.13 1.89 30.02
C LEU A 65 20.39 2.45 28.80
N ILE A 66 20.71 3.69 28.46
CA ILE A 66 20.33 4.29 27.19
C ILE A 66 20.87 3.35 26.12
N LEU A 67 19.95 2.60 25.51
CA LEU A 67 20.23 1.79 24.35
C LEU A 67 20.73 2.76 23.29
N ASP A 68 21.95 2.52 22.79
CA ASP A 68 22.57 3.33 21.75
C ASP A 68 21.52 3.64 20.67
N GLU A 69 21.20 4.93 20.49
CA GLU A 69 20.12 5.37 19.60
C GLU A 69 20.34 4.84 18.18
N SER A 70 21.61 4.70 17.76
CA SER A 70 21.96 4.15 16.45
C SER A 70 21.65 2.65 16.37
N VAL A 71 21.91 1.89 17.43
CA VAL A 71 21.60 0.46 17.50
C VAL A 71 20.09 0.24 17.58
N VAL A 72 19.36 1.04 18.37
CA VAL A 72 17.90 0.97 18.45
C VAL A 72 17.27 1.31 17.13
N LYS A 73 17.65 2.44 16.52
CA LYS A 73 17.13 2.87 15.22
C LYS A 73 17.38 1.81 14.15
N LYS A 74 18.62 1.32 14.05
CA LYS A 74 18.98 0.29 13.08
C LYS A 74 18.20 -1.01 13.33
N THR A 75 18.05 -1.43 14.58
CA THR A 75 17.27 -2.64 14.92
C THR A 75 15.80 -2.47 14.56
N ILE A 76 15.21 -1.29 14.82
CA ILE A 76 13.82 -0.99 14.44
C ILE A 76 13.70 -1.01 12.91
N GLU A 77 14.56 -0.30 12.19
CA GLU A 77 14.56 -0.27 10.72
C GLU A 77 14.68 -1.69 10.14
N ASP A 78 15.71 -2.43 10.55
CA ASP A 78 15.97 -3.81 10.11
C ASP A 78 14.79 -4.73 10.43
N THR A 79 14.21 -4.62 11.63
CA THR A 79 13.06 -5.45 12.04
C THR A 79 11.81 -5.10 11.23
N MET A 80 11.56 -3.81 11.00
CA MET A 80 10.37 -3.31 10.31
C MET A 80 10.36 -3.66 8.82
N ILE A 81 11.54 -3.67 8.17
CA ILE A 81 11.67 -4.05 6.76
C ILE A 81 11.97 -5.54 6.54
N SER A 82 12.26 -6.29 7.62
CA SER A 82 12.50 -7.73 7.52
C SER A 82 11.23 -8.49 7.12
N GLU A 83 11.41 -9.73 6.66
CA GLU A 83 10.30 -10.67 6.43
C GLU A 83 9.42 -10.86 7.68
N LYS A 84 10.02 -10.83 8.88
CA LYS A 84 9.27 -10.91 10.15
C LYS A 84 8.41 -9.66 10.37
N GLY A 85 8.93 -8.48 10.01
CA GLY A 85 8.19 -7.21 10.02
C GLY A 85 7.02 -7.24 9.04
N GLN A 86 7.24 -7.73 7.81
CA GLN A 86 6.17 -7.91 6.83
C GLN A 86 5.07 -8.85 7.36
N GLN A 87 5.44 -10.01 7.90
CA GLN A 87 4.49 -10.95 8.50
C GLN A 87 3.75 -10.36 9.70
N PHE A 88 4.42 -9.52 10.49
CA PHE A 88 3.79 -8.78 11.58
C PHE A 88 2.72 -7.83 11.03
N TRP A 89 3.05 -7.00 10.04
CA TRP A 89 2.09 -6.10 9.40
C TRP A 89 0.92 -6.86 8.78
N GLU A 90 1.17 -7.95 8.04
CA GLU A 90 0.12 -8.79 7.47
C GLU A 90 -0.85 -9.37 8.53
N LYS A 91 -0.33 -9.72 9.71
CA LYS A 91 -1.18 -10.18 10.83
C LYS A 91 -1.96 -9.04 11.46
N VAL A 92 -1.32 -7.89 11.66
CA VAL A 92 -1.93 -6.72 12.30
C VAL A 92 -2.99 -6.10 11.40
N PHE A 93 -2.80 -6.06 10.08
CA PHE A 93 -3.82 -5.58 9.14
C PHE A 93 -5.03 -6.53 9.00
N LYS A 94 -4.94 -7.78 9.48
CA LYS A 94 -6.10 -8.68 9.59
C LYS A 94 -6.98 -8.40 10.80
N ASP A 95 -6.49 -7.64 11.79
CA ASP A 95 -7.30 -7.18 12.91
C ASP A 95 -8.22 -6.03 12.44
N PRO A 96 -9.56 -6.20 12.49
CA PRO A 96 -10.49 -5.16 12.06
C PRO A 96 -10.39 -3.88 12.88
N GLU A 97 -10.06 -3.95 14.17
CA GLU A 97 -9.95 -2.75 15.01
C GLU A 97 -8.74 -1.91 14.58
N PHE A 98 -7.58 -2.56 14.42
CA PHE A 98 -6.39 -1.93 13.88
C PHE A 98 -6.62 -1.37 12.47
N ALA A 99 -7.13 -2.19 11.55
CA ALA A 99 -7.37 -1.78 10.16
C ALA A 99 -8.32 -0.59 10.07
N THR A 100 -9.37 -0.55 10.90
CA THR A 100 -10.30 0.58 10.96
C THR A 100 -9.64 1.85 11.47
N LYS A 101 -8.88 1.77 12.57
CA LYS A 101 -8.16 2.93 13.12
C LYS A 101 -7.11 3.45 12.13
N PHE A 102 -6.38 2.54 11.49
CA PHE A 102 -5.41 2.88 10.46
C PHE A 102 -6.08 3.56 9.27
N ALA A 103 -7.14 2.96 8.71
CA ALA A 103 -7.90 3.54 7.59
C ALA A 103 -8.43 4.94 7.92
N LYS A 104 -8.99 5.15 9.12
CA LYS A 104 -9.42 6.47 9.60
C LYS A 104 -8.28 7.45 9.71
N SER A 105 -7.10 7.02 10.16
CA SER A 105 -5.93 7.89 10.29
C SER A 105 -5.42 8.42 8.94
N ILE A 106 -5.56 7.62 7.88
CA ILE A 106 -5.11 7.98 6.53
C ILE A 106 -6.25 8.51 5.63
N GLU A 107 -7.50 8.53 6.09
CA GLU A 107 -8.69 8.80 5.29
C GLU A 107 -8.59 10.11 4.50
N LYS A 108 -8.10 11.17 5.15
CA LYS A 108 -7.94 12.49 4.53
C LYS A 108 -6.94 12.45 3.38
N GLU A 109 -5.76 11.89 3.61
CA GLU A 109 -4.71 11.81 2.57
C GLU A 109 -5.11 10.85 1.46
N GLN A 110 -5.75 9.72 1.80
CA GLN A 110 -6.31 8.79 0.81
C GLN A 110 -7.38 9.45 -0.06
N THR A 111 -8.26 10.26 0.53
CA THR A 111 -9.28 11.03 -0.22
C THR A 111 -8.63 12.05 -1.15
N ASN A 112 -7.61 12.76 -0.68
CA ASN A 112 -6.87 13.74 -1.49
C ASN A 112 -6.15 13.07 -2.65
N LEU A 113 -5.48 11.93 -2.39
CA LEU A 113 -4.85 11.11 -3.40
C LEU A 113 -5.88 10.67 -4.45
N MET A 114 -7.00 10.10 -4.02
CA MET A 114 -8.04 9.64 -4.95
C MET A 114 -8.62 10.76 -5.81
N LYS A 115 -8.89 11.94 -5.22
CA LYS A 115 -9.33 13.13 -5.98
C LYS A 115 -8.28 13.63 -6.97
N THR A 116 -7.01 13.47 -6.65
CA THR A 116 -5.89 13.85 -7.53
C THR A 116 -5.75 12.85 -8.67
N LEU A 117 -5.79 11.55 -8.37
CA LEU A 117 -5.77 10.47 -9.36
C LEU A 117 -6.95 10.56 -10.32
N LEU A 118 -8.14 10.96 -9.88
CA LEU A 118 -9.27 11.20 -10.81
C LEU A 118 -9.00 12.27 -11.87
N LYS A 119 -7.99 13.12 -11.69
CA LYS A 119 -7.55 14.11 -12.69
C LYS A 119 -6.37 13.63 -13.53
N ASP A 120 -5.77 12.51 -13.15
CA ASP A 120 -4.66 11.89 -13.85
C ASP A 120 -5.17 11.11 -15.08
N PRO A 121 -4.59 11.32 -16.28
CA PRO A 121 -5.05 10.67 -17.50
C PRO A 121 -4.96 9.14 -17.47
N ASP A 122 -3.91 8.57 -16.85
CA ASP A 122 -3.71 7.13 -16.82
C ASP A 122 -4.72 6.47 -15.89
N TYR A 123 -4.96 7.08 -14.73
CA TYR A 123 -6.01 6.63 -13.83
C TYR A 123 -7.41 6.77 -14.46
N GLN A 124 -7.68 7.87 -15.17
CA GLN A 124 -8.93 8.04 -15.92
C GLN A 124 -9.11 6.95 -16.99
N ALA A 125 -8.05 6.57 -17.70
CA ALA A 125 -8.12 5.49 -18.68
C ALA A 125 -8.56 4.16 -18.04
N GLY A 126 -8.00 3.83 -16.87
CA GLY A 126 -8.42 2.66 -16.09
C GLY A 126 -9.87 2.75 -15.62
N VAL A 127 -10.33 3.93 -15.18
CA VAL A 127 -11.74 4.15 -14.81
C VAL A 127 -12.68 3.97 -16.02
N ILE A 128 -12.30 4.48 -17.19
CA ILE A 128 -13.07 4.30 -18.44
C ILE A 128 -13.12 2.83 -18.83
N GLU A 129 -12.04 2.09 -18.65
CA GLU A 129 -12.02 0.64 -18.88
C GLU A 129 -13.01 -0.09 -17.97
N ILE A 130 -13.07 0.27 -16.68
CA ILE A 130 -14.08 -0.24 -15.75
C ILE A 130 -15.50 0.09 -16.23
N MET A 131 -15.73 1.30 -16.76
CA MET A 131 -17.05 1.69 -17.30
C MET A 131 -17.47 0.89 -18.54
N LYS A 132 -16.53 0.27 -19.27
CA LYS A 132 -16.85 -0.62 -20.41
C LYS A 132 -17.35 -2.00 -19.97
N ASN A 133 -17.38 -2.29 -18.66
CA ASN A 133 -17.92 -3.53 -18.14
C ASN A 133 -19.40 -3.74 -18.57
N PRO A 134 -19.79 -4.94 -19.03
CA PRO A 134 -21.16 -5.23 -19.45
C PRO A 134 -22.26 -4.89 -18.42
N GLU A 135 -21.98 -5.02 -17.12
CA GLU A 135 -22.94 -4.67 -16.07
C GLU A 135 -23.20 -3.16 -16.02
N VAL A 136 -22.15 -2.35 -16.19
CA VAL A 136 -22.30 -0.89 -16.34
C VAL A 136 -23.11 -0.56 -17.59
N GLY A 137 -22.85 -1.28 -18.69
CA GLY A 137 -23.65 -1.18 -19.91
C GLY A 137 -25.13 -1.50 -19.71
N LYS A 138 -25.46 -2.53 -18.91
CA LYS A 138 -26.85 -2.87 -18.57
C LYS A 138 -27.52 -1.76 -17.76
N ILE A 139 -26.83 -1.20 -16.76
CA ILE A 139 -27.33 -0.07 -15.96
C ILE A 139 -27.61 1.11 -16.88
N MET A 140 -26.67 1.45 -17.77
CA MET A 140 -26.85 2.54 -18.73
C MET A 140 -28.04 2.30 -19.66
N MET A 141 -28.21 1.06 -20.16
CA MET A 141 -29.34 0.68 -21.00
C MET A 141 -30.68 0.77 -20.24
N GLN A 142 -30.69 0.43 -18.95
CA GLN A 142 -31.87 0.58 -18.10
C GLN A 142 -32.21 2.06 -17.92
N THR A 143 -31.21 2.93 -17.72
CA THR A 143 -31.39 4.38 -17.65
C THR A 143 -31.96 4.93 -18.96
N MET A 144 -31.48 4.50 -20.13
CA MET A 144 -32.06 4.91 -21.43
C MET A 144 -33.51 4.45 -21.62
N LYS A 145 -33.93 3.38 -20.93
CA LYS A 145 -35.33 2.90 -20.97
C LYS A 145 -36.21 3.57 -19.92
N SER A 146 -35.65 4.42 -19.06
CA SER A 146 -36.39 5.08 -17.99
C SER A 146 -37.42 6.06 -18.54
N LYS A 147 -38.41 6.41 -17.71
CA LYS A 147 -39.48 7.33 -18.09
C LYS A 147 -38.93 8.72 -18.38
N GLU A 148 -37.95 9.17 -17.59
CA GLU A 148 -37.28 10.46 -17.71
C GLU A 148 -36.54 10.57 -19.05
N TYR A 149 -35.77 9.54 -19.42
CA TYR A 149 -35.07 9.54 -20.70
C TYR A 149 -36.04 9.45 -21.88
N ARG A 150 -37.15 8.73 -21.74
CA ARG A 150 -38.22 8.69 -22.76
C ARG A 150 -38.89 10.05 -22.97
N GLN A 151 -39.12 10.83 -21.90
CA GLN A 151 -39.67 12.19 -22.01
C GLN A 151 -38.70 13.10 -22.76
N TYR A 152 -37.41 13.05 -22.41
CA TYR A 152 -36.37 13.77 -23.14
C TYR A 152 -36.30 13.34 -24.62
N LEU A 153 -36.31 12.03 -24.89
CA LEU A 153 -36.37 11.48 -26.25
C LEU A 153 -37.60 11.98 -27.03
N GLN A 154 -38.77 12.01 -26.39
CA GLN A 154 -39.99 12.50 -27.02
C GLN A 154 -39.86 13.98 -27.40
N GLN A 155 -39.29 14.80 -26.51
CA GLN A 155 -39.02 16.20 -26.82
C GLN A 155 -38.07 16.35 -28.01
N VAL A 156 -36.93 15.64 -28.00
CA VAL A 156 -35.96 15.66 -29.11
C VAL A 156 -36.60 15.21 -30.42
N LEU A 157 -37.46 14.18 -30.39
CA LEU A 157 -38.18 13.72 -31.58
C LEU A 157 -39.18 14.77 -32.09
N THR A 158 -39.90 15.44 -31.20
CA THR A 158 -40.81 16.53 -31.56
C THR A 158 -40.04 17.69 -32.20
N GLU A 159 -38.96 18.15 -31.56
CA GLU A 159 -38.10 19.22 -32.10
C GLU A 159 -37.48 18.82 -33.45
N THR A 160 -37.09 17.55 -33.61
CA THR A 160 -36.59 17.03 -34.88
C THR A 160 -37.69 17.02 -35.95
N ALA A 161 -38.92 16.63 -35.61
CA ALA A 161 -40.06 16.62 -36.53
C ALA A 161 -40.50 18.03 -36.94
N GLU A 162 -40.33 19.01 -36.06
CA GLU A 162 -40.58 20.44 -36.31
C GLU A 162 -39.46 21.12 -37.11
N SER A 163 -38.30 20.46 -37.26
CA SER A 163 -37.19 20.98 -38.04
C SER A 163 -37.58 21.16 -39.52
N PRO A 164 -37.40 22.36 -40.10
CA PRO A 164 -37.71 22.61 -41.52
C PRO A 164 -36.97 21.66 -42.47
N LEU A 165 -35.75 21.25 -42.11
CA LEU A 165 -34.96 20.31 -42.89
C LEU A 165 -35.59 18.90 -42.88
N PHE A 166 -36.10 18.47 -41.72
CA PHE A 166 -36.76 17.19 -41.58
C PHE A 166 -38.11 17.18 -42.29
N GLN A 167 -38.90 18.24 -42.13
CA GLN A 167 -40.18 18.42 -42.82
C GLN A 167 -40.00 18.41 -44.34
N ALA A 168 -39.01 19.15 -44.86
CA ALA A 168 -38.71 19.16 -46.29
C ALA A 168 -38.31 17.78 -46.82
N LYS A 169 -37.48 17.03 -46.07
CA LYS A 169 -37.13 15.64 -46.42
C LYS A 169 -38.35 14.71 -46.37
N MET A 170 -39.22 14.85 -45.37
CA MET A 170 -40.46 14.06 -45.29
C MET A 170 -41.37 14.35 -46.49
N ILE A 171 -41.55 15.62 -46.86
CA ILE A 171 -42.35 16.02 -48.02
C ILE A 171 -41.75 15.41 -49.30
N ASP A 172 -40.44 15.52 -49.52
CA ASP A 172 -39.76 14.92 -50.68
C ASP A 172 -39.94 13.39 -50.74
N ILE A 173 -39.82 12.69 -49.61
CA ILE A 173 -40.03 11.23 -49.53
C ILE A 173 -41.50 10.88 -49.85
N ILE A 174 -42.46 11.61 -49.28
CA ILE A 174 -43.90 11.38 -49.52
C ILE A 174 -44.22 11.63 -51.00
N SER A 175 -43.74 12.74 -51.57
CA SER A 175 -43.93 13.06 -52.99
C SER A 175 -43.36 11.97 -53.91
N LYS A 176 -42.12 11.50 -53.66
CA LYS A 176 -41.52 10.39 -54.41
C LYS A 176 -42.29 9.08 -54.26
N GLY A 177 -42.84 8.81 -53.07
CA GLY A 177 -43.69 7.64 -52.82
C GLY A 177 -44.99 7.68 -53.63
N VAL A 178 -45.65 8.84 -53.66
CA VAL A 178 -46.87 9.07 -54.45
C VAL A 178 -46.59 8.95 -55.94
N GLU A 179 -45.51 9.54 -56.45
CA GLU A 179 -45.11 9.41 -57.86
C GLU A 179 -44.85 7.95 -58.24
N LYS A 180 -44.19 7.17 -57.38
CA LYS A 180 -43.96 5.73 -57.60
C LYS A 180 -45.28 4.94 -57.60
N ALA A 181 -46.18 5.22 -56.66
CA ALA A 181 -47.49 4.57 -56.59
C ALA A 181 -48.37 4.91 -57.80
N GLN A 182 -48.32 6.15 -58.29
CA GLN A 182 -49.02 6.56 -59.51
C GLN A 182 -48.42 5.91 -60.76
N LYS A 183 -47.09 5.74 -60.82
CA LYS A 183 -46.41 5.02 -61.90
C LYS A 183 -46.65 3.51 -61.86
N SER A 184 -46.83 2.90 -60.68
CA SER A 184 -47.15 1.47 -60.54
C SER A 184 -48.66 1.16 -60.59
N GLY A 185 -49.53 2.15 -60.41
CA GLY A 185 -50.99 2.01 -60.52
C GLY A 185 -51.55 2.20 -61.94
N GLY A 186 -50.70 2.46 -62.93
CA GLY A 186 -51.09 2.74 -64.31
C GLY A 186 -51.37 1.51 -65.19
N GLU A 187 -51.10 0.29 -64.73
CA GLU A 187 -51.20 -0.93 -65.56
C GLU A 187 -52.41 -1.84 -65.26
N GLN A 188 -53.40 -1.38 -64.49
CA GLN A 188 -54.68 -2.10 -64.35
C GLN A 188 -55.88 -1.16 -64.46
N LYS A 189 -56.14 -0.66 -65.67
CA LYS A 189 -57.49 -0.34 -66.17
C LYS A 189 -57.44 0.07 -67.64
N LYS A 190 -57.48 -0.91 -68.55
CA LYS A 190 -58.16 -0.84 -69.86
C LYS A 190 -57.92 -2.11 -70.67
N GLU A 191 -58.86 -3.05 -70.60
CA GLU A 191 -59.23 -4.06 -71.60
C GLU A 191 -60.33 -4.93 -70.96
N GLY A 192 -61.51 -5.23 -71.50
CA GLY A 192 -62.26 -4.75 -72.67
C GLY A 192 -63.71 -4.48 -72.22
N GLY A 193 -64.56 -3.76 -72.96
CA GLY A 193 -64.85 -4.01 -74.37
C GLY A 193 -66.17 -4.78 -74.43
N SER A 194 -67.27 -4.06 -74.65
CA SER A 194 -68.64 -4.57 -74.80
C SER A 194 -68.73 -5.71 -75.81
N GLU A 195 -69.53 -6.72 -75.50
CA GLU A 195 -70.27 -7.47 -76.51
C GLU A 195 -71.72 -7.68 -76.04
N GLU A 196 -72.62 -7.21 -76.90
CA GLU A 196 -74.06 -7.19 -76.77
C GLU A 196 -74.61 -8.56 -77.20
N GLY A 197 -75.53 -9.16 -76.43
CA GLY A 197 -76.06 -10.49 -76.77
C GLY A 197 -77.23 -10.96 -75.91
N LYS A 198 -78.43 -10.50 -76.26
CA LYS A 198 -79.75 -11.14 -76.03
C LYS A 198 -79.69 -12.64 -75.70
N LYS A 199 -80.41 -13.07 -74.64
CA LYS A 199 -81.58 -13.99 -74.72
C LYS A 199 -82.17 -14.39 -73.35
N GLU A 200 -83.50 -14.36 -73.32
CA GLU A 200 -84.46 -15.28 -72.64
C GLU A 200 -84.27 -15.57 -71.15
N GLN A 201 -85.12 -15.07 -70.25
CA GLN A 201 -86.48 -15.55 -69.96
C GLN A 201 -86.54 -17.04 -69.56
N LYS A 202 -86.43 -17.33 -68.26
CA LYS A 202 -87.41 -18.13 -67.49
C LYS A 202 -87.15 -18.05 -65.99
#